data_AF-A0A949Z2Y7-F1
#
_entry.id   AF-A0A949Z2Y7-F1
#
_cell.length_a   1.000
_cell.length_b   1.000
_cell.length_c   1.000
_cell.angle_alpha   90.00
_cell.angle_beta   90.00
_cell.angle_gamma   90.00
#
_symmetry.space_group_name_H-M   'P 1'
#
loop_
_entity.id
_entity.type
_entity.pdbx_description
1 polymer ?
#
loop_
_entity_poly.entity_id
_entity_poly.type
_entity_poly.pdbx_seq_one_letter_code
_entity_poly.pdbx_strand_id
1 'polypeptide(L)'
;DESATQAFEQKIAQAITTLAKTLKIDEVTARSLARAGVNSIEGLLEVDPEDIAGILEVDVERAREIHDAARREHEKKMASI
;
A
#
# COMPACT_ATOMS: atom_id res chain seq x y z
N ASP A 1 -2.06 22.26 17.50
CA ASP A 1 -1.50 21.02 16.94
C ASP A 1 -2.47 19.85 16.77
N GLU A 2 -3.65 19.83 17.40
CA GLU A 2 -4.64 18.75 17.21
C GLU A 2 -5.13 18.59 15.76
N SER A 3 -5.21 19.69 15.00
CA SER A 3 -5.62 19.66 13.60
C SER A 3 -4.63 18.92 12.68
N ALA A 4 -3.33 18.99 12.97
CA ALA A 4 -2.29 18.30 12.21
C ALA A 4 -2.35 16.78 12.44
N THR A 5 -2.55 16.37 13.69
CA THR A 5 -2.74 14.96 14.06
C THR A 5 -3.98 14.38 13.39
N GLN A 6 -5.12 15.09 13.43
CA GLN A 6 -6.35 14.65 12.79
C GLN A 6 -6.22 14.52 11.27
N ALA A 7 -5.55 15.48 10.61
CA ALA A 7 -5.31 15.42 9.17
C ALA A 7 -4.41 14.22 8.79
N PHE A 8 -3.41 13.93 9.61
CA PHE A 8 -2.54 12.76 9.42
C PHE A 8 -3.31 11.45 9.55
N GLU A 9 -4.12 11.30 10.59
CA GLU A 9 -4.93 10.09 10.80
C GLU A 9 -5.92 9.84 9.67
N GLN A 10 -6.57 10.90 9.18
CA GLN A 10 -7.48 10.81 8.02
C GLN A 10 -6.73 10.37 6.76
N LYS A 11 -5.53 10.91 6.52
CA LYS A 11 -4.69 10.51 5.39
C LYS A 11 -4.33 9.02 5.46
N ILE A 12 -3.94 8.53 6.63
CA ILE A 12 -3.62 7.11 6.83
C ILE A 12 -4.87 6.25 6.63
N ALA A 13 -6.02 6.62 7.18
CA ALA A 13 -7.27 5.87 7.00
C ALA A 13 -7.67 5.77 5.52
N GLN A 14 -7.48 6.85 4.76
CA GLN A 14 -7.75 6.86 3.32
C GLN A 14 -6.76 5.99 2.54
N ALA A 15 -5.48 6.02 2.89
CA ALA A 15 -4.47 5.14 2.29
C ALA A 15 -4.80 3.66 2.53
N ILE A 16 -5.11 3.28 3.77
CA ILE A 16 -5.51 1.91 4.14
C ILE A 16 -6.68 1.44 3.28
N THR A 17 -7.75 2.24 3.23
CA THR A 17 -8.96 1.90 2.47
C THR A 17 -8.65 1.71 0.99
N THR A 18 -7.80 2.57 0.43
CA THR A 18 -7.45 2.55 -0.99
C THR A 18 -6.60 1.32 -1.33
N LEU A 19 -5.56 1.05 -0.53
CA LEU A 19 -4.66 -0.08 -0.74
C LEU A 19 -5.39 -1.41 -0.56
N ALA A 20 -6.17 -1.56 0.51
CA ALA A 20 -6.95 -2.78 0.78
C ALA A 20 -7.88 -3.12 -0.39
N LYS A 21 -8.64 -2.13 -0.88
CA LYS A 21 -9.58 -2.33 -1.99
C LYS A 21 -8.89 -2.61 -3.32
N THR A 22 -7.84 -1.87 -3.64
CA THR A 22 -7.17 -1.96 -4.94
C THR A 22 -6.38 -3.26 -5.05
N LEU A 23 -5.62 -3.60 -4.01
CA LEU A 23 -4.76 -4.78 -4.00
C LEU A 23 -5.50 -6.05 -3.54
N LYS A 24 -6.75 -5.93 -3.09
CA LYS A 24 -7.55 -7.01 -2.50
C LYS A 24 -6.84 -7.70 -1.34
N ILE A 25 -6.19 -6.90 -0.51
CA ILE A 25 -5.54 -7.33 0.74
C ILE A 25 -6.42 -6.92 1.92
N ASP A 26 -6.18 -7.52 3.08
CA ASP A 26 -6.87 -7.14 4.31
C ASP A 26 -6.39 -5.77 4.84
N GLU A 27 -7.20 -5.17 5.71
CA GLU A 27 -6.90 -3.86 6.29
C GLU A 27 -5.67 -3.84 7.21
N VAL A 28 -5.29 -4.98 7.80
CA VAL A 28 -4.09 -5.06 8.66
C VAL A 28 -2.85 -4.92 7.80
N THR A 29 -2.77 -5.67 6.70
CA THR A 29 -1.70 -5.56 5.70
C THR A 29 -1.62 -4.14 5.12
N ALA A 30 -2.76 -3.57 4.70
CA ALA A 30 -2.80 -2.20 4.16
C ALA A 30 -2.38 -1.14 5.21
N ARG A 31 -2.70 -1.36 6.49
CA ARG A 31 -2.28 -0.50 7.60
C ARG A 31 -0.79 -0.53 7.85
N SER A 32 -0.16 -1.70 7.80
CA SER A 32 1.30 -1.81 7.94
C SER A 32 2.01 -1.03 6.83
N LEU A 33 1.56 -1.17 5.57
CA LEU A 33 2.10 -0.41 4.44
C LEU A 33 1.93 1.11 4.62
N ALA A 34 0.71 1.57 4.92
CA ALA A 34 0.44 3.00 5.10
C ALA A 34 1.29 3.62 6.23
N ARG A 35 1.46 2.90 7.35
CA ARG A 35 2.29 3.34 8.47
C ARG A 35 3.79 3.35 8.14
N ALA A 36 4.24 2.46 7.27
CA ALA A 36 5.59 2.48 6.73
C ALA A 36 5.83 3.59 5.69
N GLY A 37 4.82 4.42 5.39
CA GLY A 37 4.91 5.52 4.43
C GLY A 37 4.39 5.15 3.03
N VAL A 38 4.07 3.88 2.80
CA VAL A 38 3.54 3.38 1.53
C VAL A 38 2.04 3.65 1.47
N ASN A 39 1.69 4.83 0.96
CA ASN A 39 0.32 5.36 1.01
C ASN A 39 -0.42 5.32 -0.34
N SER A 40 0.18 4.74 -1.37
CA SER A 40 -0.37 4.68 -2.73
C SER A 40 0.18 3.48 -3.50
N ILE A 41 -0.43 3.15 -4.63
CA ILE A 41 0.03 2.08 -5.53
C ILE A 41 1.38 2.46 -6.14
N GLU A 42 1.52 3.71 -6.56
CA GLU A 42 2.76 4.26 -7.09
C GLU A 42 3.89 4.16 -6.08
N GLY A 43 3.64 4.59 -4.83
CA GLY A 43 4.63 4.46 -3.76
C GLY A 43 4.94 3.01 -3.40
N LEU A 44 4.00 2.07 -3.57
CA LEU A 44 4.28 0.64 -3.36
C LEU A 44 5.17 0.06 -4.46
N LEU A 45 5.05 0.57 -5.70
CA LEU A 45 5.88 0.15 -6.84
C LEU A 45 7.32 0.64 -6.76
N GLU A 46 7.56 1.72 -6.01
CA GLU A 46 8.90 2.25 -5.72
C GLU A 46 9.64 1.48 -4.62
N VAL A 47 8.94 0.59 -3.90
CA VAL A 47 9.52 -0.22 -2.82
C VAL A 47 9.85 -1.61 -3.33
N ASP A 48 11.02 -2.12 -2.97
CA ASP A 48 11.44 -3.47 -3.34
C ASP A 48 10.64 -4.54 -2.58
N PRO A 49 10.37 -5.71 -3.18
CA PRO A 49 9.63 -6.78 -2.50
C PRO A 49 10.26 -7.27 -1.19
N GLU A 50 11.58 -7.16 -1.03
CA GLU A 50 12.27 -7.53 0.22
C GLU A 50 11.92 -6.55 1.37
N ASP A 51 11.82 -5.26 1.08
CA ASP A 51 11.39 -4.26 2.07
C ASP A 51 9.91 -4.43 2.41
N ILE A 52 9.07 -4.73 1.42
CA ILE A 52 7.65 -5.06 1.65
C ILE A 52 7.52 -6.28 2.56
N ALA A 53 8.33 -7.32 2.32
CA ALA A 53 8.37 -8.51 3.17
C ALA A 53 8.76 -8.16 4.61
N GLY A 54 9.75 -7.29 4.79
CA GLY A 54 10.15 -6.77 6.10
C GLY A 54 9.07 -5.94 6.79
N ILE A 55 8.35 -5.08 6.06
CA ILE A 55 7.25 -4.26 6.60
C ILE A 55 6.07 -5.13 7.05
N LEU A 56 5.77 -6.17 6.29
CA LEU A 56 4.61 -7.03 6.50
C LEU A 56 4.91 -8.26 7.37
N GLU A 57 6.18 -8.52 7.68
CA GLU A 57 6.65 -9.73 8.36
C GLU A 57 6.19 -11.02 7.66
N VAL A 58 6.23 -11.01 6.33
CA VAL A 58 5.87 -12.14 5.46
C VAL A 58 7.07 -12.60 4.66
N ASP A 59 6.94 -13.72 3.94
CA ASP A 59 7.97 -14.14 3.00
C ASP A 59 8.03 -13.23 1.75
N VAL A 60 9.20 -13.24 1.09
CA VAL A 60 9.47 -12.40 -0.09
C VAL A 60 8.56 -12.77 -1.27
N GLU A 61 8.13 -14.03 -1.39
CA GLU A 61 7.23 -14.45 -2.46
C GLU A 61 5.84 -13.83 -2.30
N ARG A 62 5.31 -13.81 -1.09
CA ARG A 62 4.05 -13.13 -0.77
C ARG A 62 4.14 -11.62 -0.98
N ALA A 63 5.27 -11.02 -0.61
CA ALA A 63 5.51 -9.60 -0.86
C ALA A 63 5.57 -9.29 -2.37
N ARG A 64 6.21 -10.16 -3.16
CA ARG A 64 6.22 -10.06 -4.64
C ARG A 64 4.82 -10.15 -5.22
N GLU A 65 3.97 -11.06 -4.73
CA GLU A 65 2.57 -11.15 -5.19
C GLU A 65 1.81 -9.84 -4.99
N ILE A 66 2.03 -9.16 -3.86
CA ILE A 66 1.43 -7.86 -3.54
C ILE A 66 1.99 -6.76 -4.46
N HIS A 67 3.31 -6.75 -4.68
CA HIS A 67 3.97 -5.81 -5.60
C HIS A 67 3.45 -5.97 -7.04
N ASP A 68 3.35 -7.20 -7.52
CA ASP A 68 2.84 -7.51 -8.85
C ASP A 68 1.35 -7.18 -8.98
N ALA A 69 0.56 -7.36 -7.92
CA ALA A 69 -0.83 -6.91 -7.90
C ALA A 69 -0.92 -5.39 -8.05
N ALA A 70 -0.05 -4.65 -7.36
CA ALA A 70 0.05 -3.20 -7.50
C ALA A 70 0.40 -2.79 -8.94
N ARG A 71 1.35 -3.51 -9.55
CA ARG A 71 1.79 -3.27 -10.93
C ARG A 71 0.65 -3.45 -11.92
N ARG A 72 -0.07 -4.58 -11.82
CA ARG A 72 -1.22 -4.88 -12.68
C ARG A 72 -2.33 -3.83 -12.57
N GLU A 73 -2.65 -3.39 -11.36
CA GLU A 73 -3.67 -2.36 -11.15
C GLU A 73 -3.21 -1.00 -11.69
N HIS A 74 -1.93 -0.64 -11.53
CA HIS A 74 -1.35 0.56 -12.13
C HIS A 74 -1.41 0.53 -13.66
N GLU A 75 -0.96 -0.56 -14.28
CA GLU A 75 -0.98 -0.74 -15.73
C GLU A 75 -2.40 -0.69 -16.28
N LYS A 76 -3.35 -1.37 -15.63
CA LYS A 76 -4.76 -1.34 -16.00
C LYS A 76 -5.33 0.08 -15.93
N LYS A 77 -4.98 0.83 -14.89
CA LYS A 77 -5.38 2.23 -14.74
C LYS A 77 -4.81 3.09 -15.86
N MET A 78 -3.55 2.89 -16.26
CA MET A 78 -2.92 3.64 -17.36
C MET A 78 -3.49 3.27 -18.74
N ALA A 79 -3.86 2.01 -18.96
CA ALA A 79 -4.43 1.54 -20.23
C ALA A 79 -5.89 1.98 -20.45
N SER A 80 -6.59 2.43 -19.40
CA SER A 80 -7.97 2.89 -19.47
C SER A 80 -8.14 4.40 -19.62
N ILE A 81 -7.03 5.15 -19.77
CA ILE A 81 -6.98 6.61 -19.97
C ILE A 81 -6.67 6.91 -21.44
#